data_AF-A0A5C8TUK3-F1
#
_entry.id   AF-A0A5C8TUK3-F1
#
_cell.length_a   1.000
_cell.length_b   1.000
_cell.length_c   1.000
_cell.angle_alpha   90.00
_cell.angle_beta   90.00
_cell.angle_gamma   90.00
#
_symmetry.space_group_name_H-M   'P 1'
#
loop_
_entity.id
_entity.type
_entity.pdbx_description
1 polymer ?
#
loop_
_entity_poly.entity_id
_entity_poly.type
_entity_poly.pdbx_seq_one_letter_code
_entity_poly.pdbx_strand_id
1 'polypeptide(L)'
;MQAVMREALGSTNVPTDPRAPILSYVERHRSELIEIASLDRPLTKAQFEATVGFWGPDHNGMEVLIPAARFQSEFAGHELLMRAVRNAGHARTEGGRKPKLTIKTPRTICADGRVYCVQLGL
;
A
#
# COMPACT_ATOMS: atom_id res chain seq x y z
N MET A 1 -29.79 -33.75 19.86
CA MET A 1 -29.36 -32.95 18.70
C MET A 1 -29.11 -31.51 19.17
N GLN A 2 -28.04 -31.30 19.95
CA GLN A 2 -27.52 -29.96 20.29
C GLN A 2 -26.02 -30.11 20.56
N ALA A 3 -25.24 -30.05 19.49
CA ALA A 3 -23.78 -30.05 19.51
C ALA A 3 -23.28 -29.34 18.24
N VAL A 4 -23.59 -28.04 18.12
CA VAL A 4 -22.99 -27.13 17.13
C VAL A 4 -23.20 -25.69 17.63
N MET A 5 -22.64 -25.37 18.80
CA MET A 5 -22.61 -23.98 19.27
C MET A 5 -21.40 -23.71 20.18
N ARG A 6 -20.25 -24.30 19.83
CA ARG A 6 -19.01 -24.18 20.61
C ARG A 6 -17.73 -24.19 19.77
N GLU A 7 -17.72 -23.58 18.59
CA GLU A 7 -16.48 -23.44 17.79
C GLU A 7 -16.41 -22.13 16.98
N ALA A 8 -16.61 -20.97 17.61
CA ALA A 8 -16.35 -19.68 16.95
C ALA A 8 -15.70 -18.62 17.88
N LEU A 9 -14.96 -19.07 18.90
CA LEU A 9 -14.18 -18.20 19.80
C LEU A 9 -12.71 -18.67 19.93
N GLY A 10 -12.18 -19.34 18.91
CA GLY A 10 -10.83 -19.87 18.89
C GLY A 10 -10.07 -19.47 17.62
N SER A 11 -9.32 -18.37 17.72
CA SER A 11 -8.27 -17.86 16.82
C SER A 11 -8.56 -16.43 16.35
N THR A 12 -8.39 -15.46 17.24
CA THR A 12 -8.05 -14.09 16.84
C THR A 12 -6.63 -14.08 16.26
N ASN A 13 -6.47 -14.61 15.05
CA ASN A 13 -5.36 -14.23 14.17
C ASN A 13 -5.65 -12.81 13.65
N VAL A 14 -5.67 -11.83 14.56
CA VAL A 14 -5.55 -10.43 14.17
C VAL A 14 -4.12 -10.28 13.69
N PRO A 15 -3.86 -9.92 12.42
CA PRO A 15 -2.51 -9.71 11.98
C PRO A 15 -1.85 -8.67 12.88
N THR A 16 -0.80 -9.06 13.60
CA THR A 16 -0.02 -8.15 14.44
C THR A 16 0.65 -7.07 13.58
N ASP A 17 0.85 -7.37 12.30
CA ASP A 17 1.38 -6.46 11.31
C ASP A 17 0.25 -5.73 10.55
N PRO A 18 0.11 -4.40 10.71
CA PRO A 18 -0.91 -3.63 9.98
C PRO A 18 -0.68 -3.59 8.46
N ARG A 19 0.47 -4.05 7.96
CA ARG A 19 0.74 -4.18 6.52
C ARG A 19 0.07 -5.39 5.91
N ALA A 20 -0.37 -6.38 6.69
CA ALA A 20 -0.82 -7.67 6.16
C ALA A 20 -1.84 -7.58 5.00
N PRO A 21 -2.87 -6.70 5.03
CA PRO A 21 -3.77 -6.55 3.88
C PRO A 21 -3.08 -6.05 2.61
N ILE A 22 -2.09 -5.17 2.77
CA ILE A 22 -1.31 -4.58 1.68
C ILE A 22 -0.31 -5.61 1.13
N LEU A 23 0.31 -6.41 2.01
CA LEU A 23 1.18 -7.52 1.58
C LEU A 23 0.40 -8.57 0.79
N SER A 24 -0.81 -8.93 1.24
CA SER A 24 -1.70 -9.82 0.49
C SER A 24 -2.13 -9.23 -0.86
N TYR A 25 -2.32 -7.92 -0.96
CA TYR A 25 -2.55 -7.24 -2.24
C TYR A 25 -1.33 -7.33 -3.16
N VAL A 26 -0.14 -7.03 -2.63
CA VAL A 26 1.13 -7.09 -3.37
C VAL A 26 1.38 -8.48 -3.91
N GLU A 27 1.18 -9.52 -3.09
CA GLU A 27 1.43 -10.90 -3.51
C GLU A 27 0.42 -11.34 -4.59
N ARG A 28 -0.86 -11.00 -4.46
CA ARG A 28 -1.89 -11.31 -5.48
C ARG A 28 -1.58 -10.67 -6.84
N HIS A 29 -0.98 -9.49 -6.84
CA HIS A 29 -0.73 -8.72 -8.06
C HIS A 29 0.75 -8.62 -8.43
N ARG A 30 1.60 -9.51 -7.90
CA ARG A 30 3.06 -9.40 -7.99
C ARG A 30 3.57 -9.26 -9.43
N SER A 31 2.98 -10.00 -10.37
CA SER A 31 3.34 -9.96 -11.79
C SER A 31 2.88 -8.70 -12.52
N GLU A 32 1.98 -7.92 -11.94
CA GLU A 32 1.42 -6.69 -12.52
C GLU A 32 2.05 -5.42 -11.91
N LEU A 33 2.84 -5.57 -10.84
CA LEU A 33 3.58 -4.46 -10.25
C LEU A 33 4.74 -4.06 -11.16
N ILE A 34 4.86 -2.75 -11.39
CA ILE A 34 5.92 -2.20 -12.23
C ILE A 34 7.15 -1.92 -11.36
N GLU A 35 8.27 -2.54 -11.71
CA GLU A 35 9.55 -2.22 -11.08
C GLU A 35 9.96 -0.79 -11.46
N ILE A 36 10.18 0.08 -10.47
CA ILE A 36 10.48 1.50 -10.72
C ILE A 36 11.73 1.67 -11.59
N ALA A 37 12.73 0.80 -11.41
CA ALA A 37 13.97 0.82 -12.19
C ALA A 37 13.77 0.45 -13.67
N SER A 38 12.66 -0.22 -14.02
CA SER A 38 12.33 -0.59 -15.40
C SER A 38 11.64 0.52 -16.20
N LEU A 39 11.31 1.66 -15.55
CA LEU A 39 10.65 2.77 -16.23
C LEU A 39 11.65 3.61 -17.02
N ASP A 40 11.59 3.53 -18.35
CA ASP A 40 12.42 4.37 -19.24
C ASP A 40 11.94 5.83 -19.32
N ARG A 41 10.65 6.07 -19.01
CA ARG A 41 10.04 7.40 -19.03
C ARG A 41 8.90 7.51 -18.02
N PRO A 42 8.59 8.73 -17.53
CA PRO A 42 7.41 8.95 -16.72
C PRO A 42 6.12 8.57 -17.45
N LEU A 43 5.19 7.98 -16.70
CA LEU A 43 3.85 7.68 -17.17
C LEU A 43 3.00 8.95 -17.24
N THR A 44 2.06 8.95 -18.19
CA THR A 44 0.94 9.90 -18.14
C THR A 44 0.08 9.64 -16.90
N LYS A 45 -0.68 10.64 -16.47
CA LYS A 45 -1.59 10.48 -15.32
C LYS A 45 -2.56 9.32 -15.48
N ALA A 46 -3.18 9.19 -16.67
CA ALA A 46 -4.12 8.11 -16.95
C ALA A 46 -3.48 6.72 -16.86
N GLN A 47 -2.27 6.56 -17.41
CA GLN A 47 -1.51 5.31 -17.30
C GLN A 47 -1.16 5.02 -15.84
N PHE A 48 -0.65 6.03 -15.12
CA PHE A 48 -0.30 5.93 -13.70
C PHE A 48 -1.49 5.49 -12.83
N GLU A 49 -2.65 6.12 -12.98
CA GLU A 49 -3.86 5.81 -12.20
C GLU A 49 -4.43 4.42 -12.53
N ALA A 50 -4.19 3.91 -13.74
CA ALA A 50 -4.59 2.56 -14.15
C ALA A 50 -3.66 1.45 -13.64
N THR A 51 -2.47 1.79 -13.12
CA THR A 51 -1.52 0.79 -12.62
C THR A 51 -1.98 0.16 -11.30
N VAL A 52 -1.66 -1.12 -11.12
CA VAL A 52 -1.81 -1.83 -9.84
C VAL A 52 -0.92 -1.21 -8.76
N GLY A 53 0.29 -0.81 -9.14
CA GLY A 53 1.28 -0.24 -8.25
C GLY A 53 2.68 -0.35 -8.82
N PHE A 54 3.61 0.24 -8.09
CA PHE A 54 5.02 0.22 -8.38
C PHE A 54 5.76 -0.36 -7.18
N TRP A 55 6.88 -1.00 -7.42
CA TRP A 55 7.75 -1.50 -6.36
C TRP A 55 9.21 -1.21 -6.70
N GLY A 56 10.02 -1.04 -5.67
CA GLY A 56 11.43 -0.75 -5.84
C GLY A 56 12.12 -0.50 -4.52
N PRO A 57 13.46 -0.34 -4.56
CA PRO A 57 14.23 -0.01 -3.39
C PRO A 57 13.97 1.44 -2.94
N ASP A 58 13.91 1.62 -1.63
CA ASP A 58 14.01 2.88 -0.90
C ASP A 58 15.18 2.79 0.09
N HIS A 59 15.49 3.89 0.78
CA HIS A 59 16.57 3.98 1.77
C HIS A 59 16.47 2.94 2.90
N ASN A 60 15.26 2.46 3.21
CA ASN A 60 14.99 1.49 4.29
C ASN A 60 14.58 0.09 3.77
N GLY A 61 14.90 -0.25 2.52
CA GLY A 61 14.56 -1.53 1.90
C GLY A 61 13.50 -1.40 0.82
N MET A 62 12.76 -2.48 0.54
CA MET A 62 11.76 -2.47 -0.53
C MET A 62 10.50 -1.71 -0.12
N GLU A 63 10.00 -0.88 -1.03
CA GLU A 63 8.71 -0.21 -0.89
C GLU A 63 7.76 -0.57 -2.04
N VAL A 64 6.47 -0.44 -1.74
CA VAL A 64 5.40 -0.39 -2.74
C VAL A 64 4.78 1.00 -2.76
N LEU A 65 4.53 1.50 -3.96
CA LEU A 65 3.80 2.73 -4.24
C LEU A 65 2.51 2.38 -4.97
N ILE A 66 1.36 2.54 -4.32
CA ILE A 66 0.06 2.25 -4.93
C ILE A 66 -0.64 3.58 -5.26
N PRO A 67 -1.06 3.81 -6.52
CA PRO A 67 -1.83 5.00 -6.88
C PRO A 67 -2.99 5.24 -5.92
N ALA A 68 -3.18 6.50 -5.50
CA ALA A 68 -4.15 6.83 -4.47
C ALA A 68 -5.57 6.37 -4.83
N ALA A 69 -5.99 6.57 -6.09
CA ALA A 69 -7.29 6.14 -6.59
C ALA A 69 -7.45 4.61 -6.50
N ARG A 70 -6.43 3.86 -6.91
CA ARG A 70 -6.42 2.39 -6.83
C ARG A 70 -6.52 1.90 -5.39
N PHE A 71 -5.71 2.46 -4.49
CA PHE A 71 -5.71 2.08 -3.09
C PHE A 71 -7.05 2.38 -2.40
N GLN A 72 -7.66 3.53 -2.69
CA GLN A 72 -8.96 3.91 -2.13
C GLN A 72 -10.08 2.99 -2.60
N SER A 73 -10.01 2.52 -3.85
CA SER A 73 -10.97 1.55 -4.39
C SER A 73 -10.79 0.16 -3.80
N GLU A 74 -9.55 -0.28 -3.57
CA GLU A 74 -9.25 -1.62 -3.04
C GLU A 74 -9.53 -1.73 -1.53
N PHE A 75 -9.23 -0.67 -0.77
CA PHE A 75 -9.32 -0.67 0.68
C PHE A 75 -10.38 0.34 1.16
N ALA A 76 -11.61 -0.12 1.37
CA ALA A 76 -12.70 0.73 1.86
C ALA A 76 -12.35 1.49 3.16
N GLY A 77 -11.54 0.88 4.04
CA GLY A 77 -11.00 1.49 5.27
C GLY A 77 -9.62 2.13 5.13
N HIS A 78 -9.24 2.60 3.93
CA HIS A 78 -7.88 3.04 3.60
C HIS A 78 -7.27 4.03 4.60
N GLU A 79 -8.04 4.98 5.12
CA GLU A 79 -7.51 5.95 6.09
C GLU A 79 -7.08 5.30 7.40
N LEU A 80 -7.92 4.39 7.94
CA LEU A 80 -7.63 3.67 9.18
C LEU A 80 -6.44 2.73 8.97
N LEU A 81 -6.44 1.99 7.86
CA LEU A 81 -5.35 1.10 7.48
C LEU A 81 -4.03 1.86 7.38
N MET A 82 -3.98 2.95 6.61
CA MET A 82 -2.74 3.70 6.40
C MET A 82 -2.28 4.44 7.65
N ARG A 83 -3.19 4.87 8.54
CA ARG A 83 -2.80 5.37 9.86
C ARG A 83 -2.15 4.28 10.71
N ALA A 84 -2.69 3.07 10.72
CA ALA A 84 -2.10 1.95 11.45
C ALA A 84 -0.70 1.61 10.91
N VAL A 85 -0.56 1.51 9.58
CA VAL A 85 0.74 1.25 8.92
C VAL A 85 1.76 2.36 9.22
N ARG A 86 1.34 3.62 9.15
CA ARG A 86 2.19 4.77 9.52
C ARG A 86 2.61 4.73 10.98
N ASN A 87 1.69 4.48 11.89
CA ASN A 87 1.97 4.43 13.34
C ASN A 87 2.92 3.28 13.69
N ALA A 88 2.92 2.20 12.92
CA ALA A 88 3.87 1.11 13.02
C ALA A 88 5.24 1.41 12.36
N GLY A 89 5.43 2.59 11.77
CA GLY A 89 6.69 3.00 11.14
C GLY A 89 6.89 2.47 9.72
N HIS A 90 5.84 1.93 9.09
CA HIS A 90 5.94 1.27 7.79
C HIS A 90 5.39 2.07 6.61
N ALA A 91 4.94 3.32 6.82
CA ALA A 91 4.45 4.16 5.74
C ALA A 91 5.16 5.50 5.71
N ARG A 92 5.42 5.98 4.48
CA ARG A 92 5.91 7.34 4.23
C ARG A 92 4.73 8.24 3.94
N THR A 93 4.67 9.36 4.64
CA THR A 93 3.57 10.33 4.59
C THR A 93 4.12 11.75 4.51
N GLU A 94 3.40 12.66 3.86
CA GLU A 94 3.76 14.09 3.88
C GLU A 94 3.43 14.70 5.25
N GLY A 95 4.44 15.27 5.90
CA GLY A 95 4.32 15.94 7.20
C GLY A 95 3.65 17.33 7.15
N GLY A 96 3.44 17.93 8.32
CA GLY A 96 2.85 19.27 8.49
C GLY A 96 1.74 19.31 9.54
N ARG A 97 1.08 20.46 9.69
CA ARG A 97 -0.04 20.64 10.64
C ARG A 97 -1.25 19.72 10.36
N LYS A 98 -1.40 19.29 9.11
CA LYS A 98 -2.39 18.30 8.65
C LYS A 98 -1.66 17.26 7.79
N PRO A 99 -1.07 16.23 8.41
CA PRO A 99 -0.30 15.24 7.66
C PRO A 99 -1.20 14.50 6.67
N LYS A 100 -0.72 14.31 5.44
CA LYS A 100 -1.44 13.55 4.41
C LYS A 100 -0.95 12.11 4.41
N LEU A 101 -1.86 11.16 4.32
CA LEU A 101 -1.54 9.73 4.27
C LEU A 101 -0.94 9.28 2.94
N THR A 102 -0.89 10.17 1.95
CA THR A 102 -0.27 9.98 0.64
C THR A 102 0.96 10.87 0.49
N ILE A 103 1.83 10.52 -0.44
CA ILE A 103 2.94 11.36 -0.90
C ILE A 103 2.76 11.72 -2.38
N LYS A 104 3.38 12.82 -2.82
CA LYS A 104 3.61 13.06 -4.24
C LYS A 104 4.44 11.91 -4.83
N THR A 105 4.01 11.42 -5.98
CA THR A 105 4.78 10.44 -6.73
C THR A 105 6.12 11.06 -7.18
N PRO A 106 7.23 10.30 -7.19
CA PRO A 106 8.45 10.71 -7.87
C PRO A 106 8.17 11.12 -9.32
N ARG A 107 8.75 12.25 -9.76
CA ARG A 107 8.53 12.77 -11.13
C ARG A 107 8.99 11.82 -12.22
N THR A 108 9.92 10.92 -11.90
CA THR A 108 10.39 9.84 -12.79
C THR A 108 9.31 8.80 -13.08
N ILE A 109 8.31 8.66 -12.19
CA ILE A 109 7.17 7.77 -12.37
C ILE A 109 5.97 8.53 -12.94
N CYS A 110 5.59 9.65 -12.32
CA CYS A 110 4.48 10.49 -12.77
C CYS A 110 4.64 11.92 -12.23
N ALA A 111 4.34 12.93 -13.04
CA ALA A 111 4.58 14.33 -12.69
C ALA A 111 3.62 14.89 -11.62
N ASP A 112 2.36 14.44 -11.61
CA ASP A 112 1.29 14.99 -10.78
C ASP A 112 0.50 13.93 -9.98
N GLY A 113 0.97 12.67 -10.00
CA GLY A 113 0.36 11.56 -9.27
C GLY A 113 0.55 11.65 -7.75
N ARG A 114 -0.30 10.91 -7.03
CA ARG A 114 -0.13 10.64 -5.59
C ARG A 114 -0.27 9.16 -5.30
N VAL A 115 0.50 8.70 -4.34
CA VAL A 115 0.56 7.30 -3.92
C VAL A 115 0.43 7.15 -2.41
N TYR A 116 -0.10 6.01 -2.00
CA TYR A 116 0.19 5.46 -0.69
C TYR A 116 1.52 4.70 -0.80
N CYS A 117 2.44 4.99 0.12
CA CYS A 117 3.78 4.45 0.13
C CYS A 117 3.97 3.60 1.39
N VAL A 118 4.27 2.32 1.19
CA VAL A 118 4.38 1.33 2.26
C VAL A 118 5.67 0.54 2.10
N GLN A 119 6.42 0.43 3.19
CA GLN A 119 7.63 -0.38 3.29
C GLN A 119 7.25 -1.84 3.47
N LEU A 120 7.74 -2.69 2.57
CA LEU A 120 7.48 -4.13 2.58
C LEU A 120 8.34 -4.86 3.63
N GLY A 121 9.41 -4.21 4.11
CA GLY A 121 10.36 -4.78 5.08
C GLY A 121 11.55 -5.46 4.38
N LEU A 122 12.69 -5.40 5.06
CA LEU A 122 13.94 -6.12 4.77
C LEU A 122 13.84 -7.59 5.23
#